data_AF-A0A1V5E231-F1
#
_entry.id   AF-A0A1V5E231-F1
#
_cell.length_a   1.000
_cell.length_b   1.000
_cell.length_c   1.000
_cell.angle_alpha   90.00
_cell.angle_beta   90.00
_cell.angle_gamma   90.00
#
_symmetry.space_group_name_H-M   'P 1'
#
loop_
_entity.id
_entity.type
_entity.pdbx_description
1 polymer ?
#
loop_
_entity_poly.entity_id
_entity_poly.type
_entity_poly.pdbx_seq_one_letter_code
_entity_poly.pdbx_strand_id
1 'polypeptide(L)'
;MSSKRQRRVGEIRTKKKKRGRKFLLLVLIGATVLGFLIFFFISVFNSVYPPVGGKETVAKKREKIAVTAYFSDANERFLVAEKRWVPKADDTVGQAREIIRALVDGSKEGNVGTFPEGTTVQSVKFADGLMTVSFGGGFVKNHPGGSASELATIYSLVNSLTANLPSVKKVRILVEGKERESIKGHIDLRRAFTANQDMIAPSAAKASS
;
A
#
# COMPACT_ATOMS: atom_id res chain seq x y z
N MET A 1 46.44 80.33 -24.41
CA MET A 1 45.01 79.92 -24.31
C MET A 1 44.87 78.40 -24.57
N SER A 2 45.01 77.50 -23.57
CA SER A 2 44.70 76.06 -23.78
C SER A 2 44.62 75.21 -22.49
N SER A 3 43.89 75.64 -21.45
CA SER A 3 43.86 74.88 -20.16
C SER A 3 42.46 74.55 -19.60
N LYS A 4 41.38 75.15 -20.12
CA LYS A 4 40.03 74.92 -19.56
C LYS A 4 39.23 73.74 -20.15
N ARG A 5 39.61 73.18 -21.31
CA ARG A 5 38.84 72.09 -21.96
C ARG A 5 39.25 70.67 -21.53
N GLN A 6 40.48 70.43 -21.08
CA GLN A 6 40.94 69.07 -20.76
C GLN A 6 40.48 68.56 -19.38
N ARG A 7 40.30 69.43 -18.38
CA ARG A 7 39.85 69.00 -17.03
C ARG A 7 38.41 68.50 -16.99
N ARG A 8 37.52 69.07 -17.81
CA ARG A 8 36.08 68.71 -17.82
C ARG A 8 35.81 67.32 -18.44
N VAL A 9 36.70 66.83 -19.33
CA VAL A 9 36.53 65.54 -20.01
C VAL A 9 36.98 64.36 -19.13
N GLY A 10 37.99 64.57 -18.27
CA GLY A 10 38.45 63.56 -17.30
C GLY A 10 37.41 63.23 -16.22
N GLU A 11 36.76 64.25 -15.67
CA GLU A 11 35.75 64.08 -14.61
C GLU A 11 34.46 63.37 -15.09
N ILE A 12 34.08 63.54 -16.36
CA ILE A 12 32.90 62.86 -16.93
C ILE A 12 33.19 61.37 -17.17
N ARG A 13 34.42 61.03 -17.60
CA ARG A 13 34.84 59.62 -17.78
C ARG A 13 34.96 58.87 -16.46
N THR A 14 35.47 59.51 -15.39
CA THR A 14 35.58 58.88 -14.06
C THR A 14 34.21 58.69 -13.39
N LYS A 15 33.28 59.65 -13.55
CA LYS A 15 31.89 59.51 -13.06
C LYS A 15 31.12 58.39 -13.77
N LYS A 16 31.23 58.24 -15.10
CA LYS A 16 30.57 57.15 -15.85
C LYS A 16 31.09 55.77 -15.44
N LYS A 17 32.40 55.60 -15.26
CA LYS A 17 33.01 54.32 -14.84
C LYS A 17 32.60 53.90 -13.41
N LYS A 18 32.45 54.86 -12.50
CA LYS A 18 32.02 54.63 -11.09
C LYS A 18 30.53 54.23 -11.00
N ARG A 19 29.66 54.75 -11.86
CA ARG A 19 28.23 54.40 -11.91
C ARG A 19 28.00 52.99 -12.48
N GLY A 20 28.75 52.60 -13.52
CA GLY A 20 28.72 51.24 -14.07
C GLY A 20 29.21 50.16 -13.09
N ARG A 21 30.29 50.42 -12.34
CA ARG A 21 30.76 49.49 -11.29
C ARG A 21 29.76 49.33 -10.13
N LYS A 22 29.10 50.42 -9.71
CA LYS A 22 28.05 50.33 -8.68
C LYS A 22 26.84 49.54 -9.18
N PHE A 23 26.45 49.71 -10.45
CA PHE A 23 25.39 48.91 -11.05
C PHE A 23 25.76 47.43 -11.15
N LEU A 24 26.99 47.12 -11.56
CA LEU A 24 27.50 45.75 -11.61
C LEU A 24 27.50 45.07 -10.22
N LEU A 25 27.90 45.81 -9.19
CA LEU A 25 27.88 45.32 -7.80
C LEU A 25 26.45 45.09 -7.29
N LEU A 26 25.49 45.96 -7.63
CA LEU A 26 24.08 45.76 -7.27
C LEU A 26 23.47 44.54 -7.96
N VAL A 27 23.82 44.28 -9.23
CA VAL A 27 23.39 43.07 -9.95
C VAL A 27 23.99 41.81 -9.33
N LEU A 28 25.28 41.84 -8.96
CA LEU A 28 25.95 40.74 -8.25
C LEU A 28 25.29 40.44 -6.90
N ILE A 29 25.02 41.49 -6.10
CA ILE A 29 24.33 41.33 -4.82
C ILE A 29 22.93 40.77 -5.03
N GLY A 30 22.17 41.29 -6.00
CA GLY A 30 20.85 40.77 -6.35
C GLY A 30 20.87 39.29 -6.74
N ALA A 31 21.86 38.87 -7.54
CA ALA A 31 22.02 37.46 -7.93
C ALA A 31 22.36 36.56 -6.72
N THR A 32 23.22 37.02 -5.82
CA THR A 32 23.54 36.26 -4.59
C THR A 32 22.35 36.13 -3.66
N VAL A 33 21.56 37.20 -3.48
CA VAL A 33 20.34 37.18 -2.66
C VAL A 33 19.28 36.28 -3.28
N LEU A 34 19.10 36.33 -4.61
CA LEU A 34 18.17 35.46 -5.32
C LEU A 34 18.57 33.99 -5.21
N GLY A 35 19.87 33.69 -5.39
CA GLY A 35 20.40 32.33 -5.22
C GLY A 35 20.22 31.82 -3.78
N PHE A 36 20.47 32.68 -2.79
CA PHE A 36 20.23 32.34 -1.39
C PHE A 36 18.73 32.08 -1.11
N LEU A 37 17.83 32.89 -1.65
CA LEU A 37 16.38 32.69 -1.50
C LEU A 37 15.92 31.39 -2.15
N ILE A 38 16.42 31.05 -3.35
CA ILE A 38 16.11 29.77 -4.02
C ILE A 38 16.63 28.60 -3.19
N PHE A 39 17.89 28.65 -2.74
CA PHE A 39 18.48 27.60 -1.91
C PHE A 39 17.74 27.44 -0.58
N PHE A 40 17.45 28.54 0.10
CA PHE A 40 16.69 28.55 1.35
C PHE A 40 15.30 27.97 1.15
N PHE A 41 14.61 28.35 0.07
CA PHE A 41 13.29 27.81 -0.24
C PHE A 41 13.34 26.31 -0.56
N ILE A 42 14.30 25.84 -1.36
CA ILE A 42 14.49 24.40 -1.62
C ILE A 42 14.82 23.65 -0.33
N SER A 43 15.68 24.19 0.53
CA SER A 43 16.09 23.57 1.78
C SER A 43 14.92 23.46 2.77
N VAL A 44 14.14 24.54 2.95
CA VAL A 44 12.96 24.54 3.81
C VAL A 44 11.87 23.66 3.22
N PHE A 45 11.62 23.73 1.91
CA PHE A 45 10.63 22.89 1.25
C PHE A 45 10.98 21.41 1.38
N ASN A 46 12.24 21.00 1.16
CA ASN A 46 12.67 19.62 1.38
C ASN A 46 12.61 19.17 2.85
N SER A 47 12.70 20.10 3.82
CA SER A 47 12.58 19.76 5.24
C SER A 47 11.13 19.66 5.72
N VAL A 48 10.24 20.50 5.19
CA VAL A 48 8.82 20.57 5.58
C VAL A 48 7.97 19.61 4.74
N TYR A 49 8.32 19.49 3.46
CA TYR A 49 7.75 18.57 2.48
C TYR A 49 8.89 17.73 1.90
N PRO A 50 9.42 16.74 2.66
CA PRO A 50 10.37 15.81 2.08
C PRO A 50 9.78 15.28 0.77
N PRO A 51 10.53 15.32 -0.35
CA PRO A 51 10.06 14.72 -1.57
C PRO A 51 9.69 13.28 -1.23
N VAL A 52 8.49 12.85 -1.62
CA VAL A 52 7.92 11.51 -1.38
C VAL A 52 8.77 10.37 -2.02
N GLY A 53 9.99 10.68 -2.48
CA GLY A 53 10.99 9.76 -3.00
C GLY A 53 12.35 9.82 -2.28
N GLY A 54 12.38 10.23 -1.00
CA GLY A 54 13.62 10.26 -0.19
C GLY A 54 13.69 9.15 0.85
N LYS A 55 14.42 8.07 0.53
CA LYS A 55 14.89 7.01 1.46
C LYS A 55 13.84 6.04 2.04
N GLU A 56 12.85 5.66 1.25
CA GLU A 56 12.37 4.28 1.32
C GLU A 56 12.93 3.55 0.10
N THR A 57 13.79 2.59 0.38
CA THR A 57 14.30 1.57 -0.54
C THR A 57 13.28 1.25 -1.63
N VAL A 58 13.63 1.56 -2.89
CA VAL A 58 13.16 0.88 -4.10
C VAL A 58 11.92 0.01 -3.83
N ALA A 59 10.75 0.65 -3.72
CA ALA A 59 9.52 -0.03 -4.10
C ALA A 59 9.70 -0.28 -5.59
N LYS A 60 10.43 -1.36 -5.92
CA LYS A 60 10.46 -2.00 -7.23
C LYS A 60 9.00 -1.92 -7.66
N LYS A 61 8.67 -1.18 -8.72
CA LYS A 61 7.30 -1.04 -9.19
C LYS A 61 6.82 -2.46 -9.48
N ARG A 62 6.29 -3.13 -8.45
CA ARG A 62 5.99 -4.55 -8.49
C ARG A 62 4.84 -4.62 -9.46
N GLU A 63 5.06 -5.36 -10.54
CA GLU A 63 4.01 -5.71 -11.49
C GLU A 63 2.78 -6.13 -10.69
N LYS A 64 1.61 -5.61 -11.03
CA LYS A 64 0.37 -6.02 -10.37
C LYS A 64 -0.27 -7.14 -11.17
N ILE A 65 -0.80 -8.14 -10.47
CA ILE A 65 -1.59 -9.21 -11.07
C ILE A 65 -3.02 -9.14 -10.56
N ALA A 66 -3.97 -9.57 -11.41
CA ALA A 66 -5.35 -9.72 -11.02
C ALA A 66 -5.53 -11.02 -10.23
N VAL A 67 -6.11 -10.92 -9.04
CA VAL A 67 -6.50 -12.06 -8.19
C VAL A 67 -8.00 -12.01 -7.92
N THR A 68 -8.58 -13.16 -7.60
CA THR A 68 -9.97 -13.29 -7.13
C THR A 68 -9.99 -13.31 -5.61
N ALA A 69 -10.51 -12.27 -4.98
CA ALA A 69 -10.75 -12.22 -3.53
C ALA A 69 -12.23 -12.51 -3.26
N TYR A 70 -12.53 -13.29 -2.23
CA TYR A 70 -13.91 -13.65 -1.88
C TYR A 70 -14.34 -12.89 -0.62
N PHE A 71 -15.43 -12.14 -0.71
CA PHE A 71 -16.01 -11.38 0.40
C PHE A 71 -17.44 -11.86 0.68
N SER A 72 -17.99 -11.54 1.84
CA SER A 72 -19.35 -11.96 2.18
C SER A 72 -20.38 -11.10 1.45
N ASP A 73 -21.50 -11.69 1.03
CA ASP A 73 -22.68 -10.92 0.65
C ASP A 73 -23.32 -10.26 1.88
N ALA A 74 -24.27 -9.35 1.63
CA ALA A 74 -24.94 -8.58 2.69
C ALA A 74 -25.76 -9.44 3.67
N ASN A 75 -26.11 -10.67 3.28
CA ASN A 75 -26.89 -11.60 4.09
C ASN A 75 -26.05 -12.66 4.80
N GLU A 76 -24.70 -12.60 4.69
CA GLU A 76 -23.76 -13.58 5.24
C GLU A 76 -24.03 -15.03 4.82
N ARG A 77 -24.61 -15.21 3.63
CA ARG A 77 -25.01 -16.53 3.12
C ARG A 77 -24.00 -17.07 2.13
N PHE A 78 -23.44 -16.20 1.29
CA PHE A 78 -22.54 -16.59 0.22
C PHE A 78 -21.33 -15.66 0.14
N LEU A 79 -20.29 -16.17 -0.52
CA LEU A 79 -19.08 -15.46 -0.85
C LEU A 79 -19.15 -14.96 -2.29
N VAL A 80 -19.02 -13.66 -2.47
CA VAL A 80 -18.98 -12.98 -3.75
C VAL A 80 -17.52 -12.81 -4.19
N ALA A 81 -17.25 -13.18 -5.44
CA ALA A 81 -15.93 -13.02 -6.05
C ALA A 81 -15.72 -11.58 -6.50
N GLU A 82 -14.63 -10.96 -6.04
CA GLU A 82 -14.19 -9.62 -6.40
C GLU A 82 -12.80 -9.67 -7.04
N LYS A 83 -12.61 -8.97 -8.16
CA LYS A 83 -11.30 -8.91 -8.83
C LYS A 83 -10.42 -7.82 -8.20
N ARG A 84 -9.23 -8.20 -7.75
CA ARG A 84 -8.28 -7.30 -7.08
C ARG A 84 -6.93 -7.27 -7.78
N TRP A 85 -6.37 -6.08 -7.94
CA TRP A 85 -4.99 -5.92 -8.40
C TRP A 85 -4.04 -5.87 -7.20
N VAL A 86 -3.27 -6.93 -7.01
CA VAL A 86 -2.28 -7.02 -5.92
C VAL A 86 -0.87 -7.05 -6.50
N PRO A 87 0.15 -6.60 -5.75
CA PRO A 87 1.53 -6.76 -6.15
C PRO A 87 1.85 -8.25 -6.42
N LYS A 88 2.54 -8.51 -7.52
CA LYS A 88 3.13 -9.80 -7.81
C LYS A 88 4.32 -10.02 -6.88
N ALA A 89 4.33 -11.18 -6.23
CA ALA A 89 5.45 -11.62 -5.42
C ALA A 89 6.32 -12.63 -6.19
N ASP A 90 7.55 -12.83 -5.70
CA ASP A 90 8.51 -13.73 -6.33
C ASP A 90 8.20 -15.22 -6.05
N ASP A 91 7.44 -15.52 -4.99
CA ASP A 91 7.11 -16.88 -4.56
C ASP A 91 5.65 -17.04 -4.10
N THR A 92 5.21 -18.30 -3.91
CA THR A 92 3.85 -18.64 -3.48
C THR A 92 3.50 -18.05 -2.11
N VAL A 93 4.46 -18.04 -1.18
CA VAL A 93 4.25 -17.55 0.19
C VAL A 93 4.07 -16.02 0.20
N GLY A 94 4.90 -15.29 -0.55
CA GLY A 94 4.76 -13.86 -0.77
C GLY A 94 3.45 -13.52 -1.46
N GLN A 95 3.06 -14.30 -2.48
CA GLN A 95 1.82 -14.04 -3.20
C GLN A 95 0.59 -14.27 -2.31
N ALA A 96 0.63 -15.30 -1.46
CA ALA A 96 -0.38 -15.54 -0.43
C ALA A 96 -0.50 -14.36 0.54
N ARG A 97 0.62 -13.77 0.99
CA ARG A 97 0.58 -12.59 1.87
C ARG A 97 -0.11 -11.39 1.22
N GLU A 98 0.13 -11.14 -0.07
CA GLU A 98 -0.51 -10.04 -0.78
C GLU A 98 -2.03 -10.28 -0.98
N ILE A 99 -2.44 -11.53 -1.21
CA ILE A 99 -3.87 -11.90 -1.26
C ILE A 99 -4.52 -11.71 0.12
N ILE A 100 -3.89 -12.19 1.19
CA ILE A 100 -4.45 -12.05 2.55
C ILE A 100 -4.55 -10.57 2.95
N ARG A 101 -3.55 -9.75 2.61
CA ARG A 101 -3.64 -8.29 2.80
C ARG A 101 -4.86 -7.71 2.10
N ALA A 102 -5.09 -8.08 0.85
CA ALA A 102 -6.25 -7.58 0.10
C ALA A 102 -7.59 -7.98 0.72
N LEU A 103 -7.67 -9.12 1.42
CA LEU A 103 -8.85 -9.54 2.19
C LEU A 103 -9.02 -8.75 3.48
N VAL A 104 -7.92 -8.52 4.21
CA VAL A 104 -7.91 -7.72 5.44
C VAL A 104 -8.24 -6.25 5.17
N ASP A 105 -7.81 -5.72 4.03
CA ASP A 105 -8.17 -4.37 3.55
C ASP A 105 -9.67 -4.23 3.23
N GLY A 106 -10.41 -5.33 3.16
CA GLY A 106 -11.84 -5.34 2.87
C GLY A 106 -12.20 -5.15 1.39
N SER A 107 -13.50 -5.27 1.12
CA SER A 107 -14.09 -5.13 -0.22
C SER A 107 -13.95 -3.71 -0.77
N LYS A 108 -13.76 -3.57 -2.09
CA LYS A 108 -13.86 -2.27 -2.81
C LYS A 108 -15.14 -2.16 -3.63
N GLU A 109 -15.92 -3.24 -3.74
CA GLU A 109 -17.17 -3.28 -4.50
C GLU A 109 -18.41 -3.22 -3.59
N GLY A 110 -18.23 -2.94 -2.29
CA GLY A 110 -19.34 -2.78 -1.33
C GLY A 110 -19.82 -4.08 -0.67
N ASN A 111 -19.24 -5.23 -1.02
CA ASN A 111 -19.41 -6.49 -0.27
C ASN A 111 -18.97 -6.37 1.20
N VAL A 112 -19.44 -7.27 2.05
CA VAL A 112 -19.12 -7.27 3.48
C VAL A 112 -17.73 -7.86 3.73
N GLY A 113 -16.90 -7.12 4.46
CA GLY A 113 -15.57 -7.55 4.88
C GLY A 113 -15.64 -8.79 5.78
N THR A 114 -14.78 -9.76 5.52
CA THR A 114 -14.77 -11.06 6.21
C THR A 114 -13.68 -11.15 7.27
N PHE A 115 -12.86 -10.12 7.44
CA PHE A 115 -11.81 -10.09 8.45
C PHE A 115 -12.07 -8.97 9.46
N PRO A 116 -11.80 -9.20 10.75
CA PRO A 116 -11.89 -8.14 11.75
C PRO A 116 -10.88 -7.03 11.48
N GLU A 117 -11.24 -5.80 11.78
CA GLU A 117 -10.33 -4.66 11.70
C GLU A 117 -9.08 -4.88 12.57
N GLY A 118 -7.93 -4.48 12.04
CA GLY A 118 -6.65 -4.65 12.71
C GLY A 118 -6.12 -6.10 12.73
N THR A 119 -6.69 -6.99 11.91
CA THR A 119 -6.13 -8.34 11.72
C THR A 119 -4.68 -8.25 11.22
N THR A 120 -3.78 -8.96 11.88
CA THR A 120 -2.36 -9.03 11.50
C THR A 120 -1.99 -10.45 11.12
N VAL A 121 -1.24 -10.60 10.03
CA VAL A 121 -0.67 -11.89 9.59
C VAL A 121 0.73 -12.02 10.19
N GLN A 122 0.92 -12.97 11.09
CA GLN A 122 2.21 -13.21 11.75
C GLN A 122 3.13 -14.09 10.91
N SER A 123 2.59 -15.17 10.33
CA SER A 123 3.39 -16.06 9.48
C SER A 123 2.56 -16.74 8.42
N VAL A 124 3.21 -17.05 7.31
CA VAL A 124 2.66 -17.84 6.21
C VAL A 124 3.73 -18.85 5.84
N LYS A 125 3.37 -20.13 5.81
CA LYS A 125 4.26 -21.25 5.46
C LYS A 125 3.56 -22.13 4.44
N PHE A 126 4.34 -22.66 3.50
CA PHE A 126 3.82 -23.55 2.47
C PHE A 126 4.69 -24.81 2.39
N ALA A 127 4.06 -25.98 2.50
CA ALA A 127 4.70 -27.29 2.34
C ALA A 127 3.67 -28.30 1.82
N ASP A 128 4.03 -29.09 0.80
CA ASP A 128 3.25 -30.22 0.29
C ASP A 128 1.76 -29.92 0.02
N GLY A 129 1.48 -28.74 -0.54
CA GLY A 129 0.11 -28.30 -0.85
C GLY A 129 -0.70 -27.79 0.35
N LEU A 130 -0.13 -27.79 1.55
CA LEU A 130 -0.70 -27.20 2.76
C LEU A 130 -0.12 -25.80 2.99
N MET A 131 -1.00 -24.79 2.97
CA MET A 131 -0.68 -23.43 3.40
C MET A 131 -1.05 -23.27 4.87
N THR A 132 -0.08 -22.94 5.73
CA THR A 132 -0.34 -22.62 7.14
C THR A 132 -0.24 -21.12 7.34
N VAL A 133 -1.34 -20.50 7.78
CA VAL A 133 -1.44 -19.05 8.02
C VAL A 133 -1.67 -18.82 9.50
N SER A 134 -0.77 -18.06 10.13
CA SER A 134 -0.90 -17.64 11.54
C SER A 134 -1.28 -16.18 11.62
N PHE A 135 -2.34 -15.90 12.36
CA PHE A 135 -2.79 -14.54 12.66
C PHE A 135 -2.43 -14.12 14.08
N GLY A 136 -2.38 -12.81 14.34
CA GLY A 136 -2.22 -12.27 15.70
C GLY A 136 -3.50 -12.38 16.53
N GLY A 137 -3.41 -12.24 17.85
CA GLY A 137 -4.56 -12.39 18.77
C GLY A 137 -5.77 -11.48 18.47
N GLY A 138 -5.53 -10.32 17.83
CA GLY A 138 -6.59 -9.42 17.36
C GLY A 138 -7.60 -10.08 16.41
N PHE A 139 -7.15 -11.06 15.60
CA PHE A 139 -8.00 -11.85 14.70
C PHE A 139 -9.15 -12.53 15.43
N VAL A 140 -8.92 -12.97 16.67
CA VAL A 140 -9.96 -13.60 17.48
C VAL A 140 -10.65 -12.61 18.40
N LYS A 141 -9.89 -11.71 19.02
CA LYS A 141 -10.44 -10.74 19.98
C LYS A 141 -11.53 -9.89 19.33
N ASN A 142 -11.28 -9.39 18.12
CA ASN A 142 -12.13 -8.42 17.42
C ASN A 142 -13.17 -9.10 16.50
N HIS A 143 -13.18 -10.42 16.41
CA HIS A 143 -14.11 -11.11 15.53
C HIS A 143 -15.56 -10.96 16.03
N PRO A 144 -16.53 -10.65 15.16
CA PRO A 144 -17.94 -10.51 15.57
C PRO A 144 -18.50 -11.81 16.16
N GLY A 145 -18.01 -12.96 15.67
CA GLY A 145 -18.44 -14.29 16.10
C GLY A 145 -19.63 -14.78 15.27
N GLY A 146 -20.35 -15.78 15.78
CA GLY A 146 -21.45 -16.41 15.05
C GLY A 146 -20.97 -17.39 13.98
N SER A 147 -21.73 -18.48 13.80
CA SER A 147 -21.37 -19.54 12.86
C SER A 147 -21.22 -19.04 11.42
N ALA A 148 -22.11 -18.14 10.98
CA ALA A 148 -22.11 -17.59 9.62
C ALA A 148 -20.86 -16.74 9.37
N SER A 149 -20.57 -15.77 10.24
CA SER A 149 -19.41 -14.89 10.07
C SER A 149 -18.08 -15.62 10.24
N GLU A 150 -18.00 -16.64 11.12
CA GLU A 150 -16.82 -17.52 11.21
C GLU A 150 -16.61 -18.31 9.91
N LEU A 151 -17.66 -18.91 9.35
CA LEU A 151 -17.60 -19.63 8.07
C LEU A 151 -17.18 -18.70 6.93
N ALA A 152 -17.76 -17.49 6.87
CA ALA A 152 -17.43 -16.49 5.86
C ALA A 152 -15.94 -16.12 5.93
N THR A 153 -15.40 -15.90 7.13
CA THR A 153 -13.97 -15.61 7.36
C THR A 153 -13.07 -16.74 6.87
N ILE A 154 -13.37 -17.98 7.28
CA ILE A 154 -12.56 -19.15 6.95
C ILE A 154 -12.60 -19.40 5.45
N TYR A 155 -13.78 -19.46 4.83
CA TYR A 155 -13.87 -19.78 3.41
C TYR A 155 -13.51 -18.62 2.49
N SER A 156 -13.62 -17.36 2.95
CA SER A 156 -13.03 -16.20 2.27
C SER A 156 -11.53 -16.38 2.10
N LEU A 157 -10.83 -16.75 3.18
CA LEU A 157 -9.40 -17.05 3.14
C LEU A 157 -9.08 -18.23 2.24
N VAL A 158 -9.74 -19.36 2.49
CA VAL A 158 -9.42 -20.63 1.82
C VAL A 158 -9.69 -20.53 0.33
N ASN A 159 -10.88 -20.08 -0.07
CA ASN A 159 -11.26 -20.00 -1.48
C ASN A 159 -10.36 -18.99 -2.21
N SER A 160 -10.05 -17.83 -1.62
CA SER A 160 -9.15 -16.85 -2.23
C SER A 160 -7.75 -17.41 -2.42
N LEU A 161 -7.18 -18.10 -1.43
CA LEU A 161 -5.85 -18.68 -1.57
C LEU A 161 -5.83 -19.79 -2.63
N THR A 162 -6.80 -20.71 -2.60
CA THR A 162 -6.83 -21.85 -3.54
C THR A 162 -7.18 -21.45 -4.97
N ALA A 163 -7.99 -20.40 -5.16
CA ALA A 163 -8.38 -19.93 -6.50
C ALA A 163 -7.22 -19.25 -7.24
N ASN A 164 -6.29 -18.64 -6.50
CA ASN A 164 -5.18 -17.88 -7.09
C ASN A 164 -3.85 -18.64 -7.04
N LEU A 165 -3.72 -19.65 -6.18
CA LEU A 165 -2.48 -20.41 -6.00
C LEU A 165 -2.77 -21.90 -6.24
N PRO A 166 -2.63 -22.41 -7.49
CA PRO A 166 -2.98 -23.79 -7.84
C PRO A 166 -2.22 -24.86 -7.05
N SER A 167 -1.05 -24.53 -6.52
CA SER A 167 -0.25 -25.41 -5.67
C SER A 167 -0.83 -25.58 -4.26
N VAL A 168 -1.66 -24.64 -3.79
CA VAL A 168 -2.33 -24.70 -2.48
C VAL A 168 -3.61 -25.53 -2.60
N LYS A 169 -3.67 -26.62 -1.85
CA LYS A 169 -4.83 -27.54 -1.81
C LYS A 169 -5.62 -27.42 -0.52
N LYS A 170 -4.94 -27.13 0.59
CA LYS A 170 -5.52 -26.99 1.92
C LYS A 170 -4.91 -25.80 2.65
N VAL A 171 -5.68 -25.21 3.56
CA VAL A 171 -5.22 -24.11 4.42
C VAL A 171 -5.43 -24.48 5.87
N ARG A 172 -4.39 -24.36 6.70
CA ARG A 172 -4.46 -24.45 8.16
C ARG A 172 -4.37 -23.05 8.76
N ILE A 173 -5.25 -22.76 9.71
CA ILE A 173 -5.33 -21.47 10.38
C ILE A 173 -4.78 -21.63 11.80
N LEU A 174 -3.83 -20.77 12.16
CA LEU A 174 -3.25 -20.69 13.50
C LEU A 174 -3.48 -19.29 14.08
N VAL A 175 -3.43 -19.19 15.40
CA VAL A 175 -3.49 -17.93 16.14
C VAL A 175 -2.29 -17.88 17.07
N GLU A 176 -1.49 -16.82 16.96
CA GLU A 176 -0.27 -16.65 17.77
C GLU A 176 0.71 -17.84 17.64
N GLY A 177 0.78 -18.40 16.43
CA GLY A 177 1.62 -19.55 16.11
C GLY A 177 1.12 -20.89 16.67
N LYS A 178 -0.05 -20.91 17.33
CA LYS A 178 -0.61 -22.09 18.00
C LYS A 178 -1.90 -22.54 17.33
N GLU A 179 -2.16 -23.84 17.43
CA GLU A 179 -3.46 -24.41 17.09
C GLU A 179 -4.50 -23.91 18.11
N ARG A 180 -5.73 -23.73 17.64
CA ARG A 180 -6.85 -23.25 18.43
C ARG A 180 -8.08 -24.05 18.06
N GLU A 181 -8.98 -24.23 19.02
CA GLU A 181 -10.23 -24.94 18.77
C GLU A 181 -11.15 -24.16 17.83
N SER A 182 -11.38 -22.88 18.06
CA SER A 182 -12.28 -22.05 17.24
C SER A 182 -11.92 -20.57 17.28
N ILE A 183 -12.53 -19.75 16.41
CA ILE A 183 -12.42 -18.29 16.50
C ILE A 183 -13.19 -17.80 17.75
N LYS A 184 -14.52 -17.93 17.77
CA LYS A 184 -15.42 -17.53 18.87
C LYS A 184 -16.28 -18.68 19.42
N GLY A 185 -16.25 -19.87 18.84
CA GLY A 185 -16.92 -21.04 19.43
C GLY A 185 -17.63 -21.97 18.46
N HIS A 186 -17.68 -21.64 17.17
CA HIS A 186 -18.62 -22.32 16.27
C HIS A 186 -17.92 -23.29 15.31
N ILE A 187 -16.76 -22.93 14.77
CA ILE A 187 -16.06 -23.73 13.75
C ILE A 187 -14.73 -24.26 14.28
N ASP A 188 -14.54 -25.58 14.20
CA ASP A 188 -13.30 -26.25 14.61
C ASP A 188 -12.14 -25.96 13.64
N LEU A 189 -11.13 -25.22 14.12
CA LEU A 189 -9.92 -24.79 13.40
C LEU A 189 -8.75 -25.77 13.49
N ARG A 190 -8.84 -26.86 14.27
CA ARG A 190 -7.74 -27.83 14.43
C ARG A 190 -7.42 -28.61 13.15
N ARG A 191 -8.38 -28.62 12.21
CA ARG A 191 -8.24 -29.23 10.89
C ARG A 191 -7.84 -28.21 9.83
N ALA A 192 -7.22 -28.70 8.76
CA ALA A 192 -7.03 -27.90 7.56
C ALA A 192 -8.31 -27.90 6.71
N PHE A 193 -8.57 -26.77 6.05
CA PHE A 193 -9.75 -26.53 5.22
C PHE A 193 -9.41 -26.64 3.74
N THR A 194 -10.30 -27.23 2.95
CA THR A 194 -10.26 -27.23 1.48
C THR A 194 -11.21 -26.16 0.94
N ALA A 195 -11.02 -25.77 -0.31
CA ALA A 195 -11.96 -24.90 -1.00
C ALA A 195 -13.38 -25.47 -0.92
N ASN A 196 -14.36 -24.59 -0.70
CA ASN A 196 -15.77 -24.94 -0.70
C ASN A 196 -16.50 -24.08 -1.74
N GLN A 197 -16.90 -24.71 -2.83
CA GLN A 197 -17.59 -24.05 -3.95
C GLN A 197 -19.06 -23.73 -3.61
N ASP A 198 -19.68 -24.48 -2.70
CA ASP A 198 -21.08 -24.27 -2.29
C ASP A 198 -21.26 -22.97 -1.51
N MET A 199 -20.17 -22.46 -0.94
CA MET A 199 -20.13 -21.16 -0.27
C MET A 199 -20.05 -20.00 -1.26
N ILE A 200 -19.74 -20.23 -2.54
CA ILE A 200 -19.57 -19.15 -3.52
C ILE A 200 -20.93 -18.82 -4.14
N ALA A 201 -21.25 -17.54 -4.21
CA ALA A 201 -22.49 -17.08 -4.83
C ALA A 201 -22.58 -17.61 -6.28
N PRO A 202 -23.72 -18.19 -6.69
CA PRO A 202 -23.94 -18.56 -8.09
C PRO A 202 -23.71 -17.33 -8.96
N SER A 203 -22.94 -17.48 -10.05
CA SER A 203 -22.74 -16.39 -11.00
C SER A 203 -24.09 -15.80 -11.41
N ALA A 204 -24.24 -14.47 -11.25
CA ALA A 204 -25.47 -13.73 -11.56
C ALA A 204 -25.96 -13.95 -13.00
N ALA A 205 -25.15 -14.54 -13.89
CA ALA A 205 -25.55 -14.97 -15.22
C ALA A 205 -26.69 -16.02 -15.27
N LYS A 206 -27.05 -16.65 -14.14
CA LYS A 206 -28.17 -17.61 -14.05
C LYS A 206 -29.45 -17.06 -13.41
N ALA A 207 -29.47 -15.80 -12.97
CA ALA A 207 -30.62 -15.23 -12.26
C ALA A 207 -31.54 -14.38 -13.16
N SER A 208 -31.30 -14.33 -14.48
CA SER A 208 -32.12 -13.56 -15.44
C SER A 208 -32.73 -14.39 -16.57
N SER A 209 -32.87 -15.71 -16.41
CA SER A 209 -33.56 -16.58 -17.38
C SER A 209 -34.86 -17.11 -16.81
#